data_AF-A0AAD9IUK1-F1
#
_entry.id   AF-A0AAD9IUK1-F1
#
_cell.length_a   1.000
_cell.length_b   1.000
_cell.length_c   1.000
_cell.angle_alpha   90.00
_cell.angle_beta   90.00
_cell.angle_gamma   90.00
#
_symmetry.space_group_name_H-M   'P 1'
#
loop_
_entity.id
_entity.type
_entity.pdbx_description
1 polymer ?
#
loop_
_entity_poly.entity_id
_entity_poly.type
_entity_poly.pdbx_seq_one_letter_code
_entity_poly.pdbx_strand_id
1 'polypeptide(L)'
;MKELLTNLEDQPSTEPEYVILSIGINDRENNPVSTSIPNIRKMAAKANQTFPQAIIAIPQINIADHLSNHIKNNLKQLNDSLHKIPDITTIPHLDPNSFETACNDIHWTQRTANTLLAHWLTHLNC
;
A
#
# COMPACT_ATOMS: atom_id res chain seq x y z
N MET A 1 -18.03 -5.67 2.42
CA MET A 1 -17.38 -5.86 1.11
C MET A 1 -18.38 -5.98 -0.03
N LYS A 2 -19.38 -6.89 0.01
CA LYS A 2 -20.44 -6.91 -1.02
C LYS A 2 -21.10 -5.53 -1.19
N GLU A 3 -21.51 -4.86 -0.11
CA GLU A 3 -22.18 -3.56 -0.20
C GLU A 3 -21.32 -2.37 -0.69
N LEU A 4 -19.99 -2.44 -0.53
CA LEU A 4 -19.07 -1.38 -1.02
C LEU A 4 -18.69 -1.58 -2.49
N LEU A 5 -18.84 -2.80 -3.03
CA LEU A 5 -18.50 -3.16 -4.40
C LEU A 5 -19.73 -3.40 -5.28
N THR A 6 -20.94 -3.39 -4.73
CA THR A 6 -22.21 -3.65 -5.46
C THR A 6 -22.61 -2.54 -6.44
N ASN A 7 -21.94 -1.40 -6.40
CA ASN A 7 -22.18 -0.27 -7.32
C ASN A 7 -21.01 -0.01 -8.28
N LEU A 8 -20.03 -0.91 -8.36
CA LEU A 8 -18.99 -0.79 -9.38
C LEU A 8 -19.59 -1.16 -10.73
N GLU A 9 -19.43 -0.28 -11.72
CA GLU A 9 -19.67 -0.64 -13.11
C GLU A 9 -18.86 -1.90 -13.45
N ASP A 10 -19.46 -2.83 -14.22
CA ASP A 10 -18.85 -4.12 -14.56
C ASP A 10 -17.52 -4.00 -15.36
N GLN A 11 -17.11 -2.78 -15.71
CA GLN A 11 -15.91 -2.48 -16.48
C GLN A 11 -14.96 -1.58 -15.66
N PRO A 12 -13.67 -1.91 -15.55
CA PRO A 12 -12.67 -1.02 -14.96
C PRO A 12 -12.61 0.30 -15.73
N SER A 13 -12.55 1.43 -15.01
CA SER A 13 -12.29 2.73 -15.64
C SER A 13 -10.93 2.72 -16.33
N THR A 14 -10.88 3.23 -17.56
CA THR A 14 -9.63 3.45 -18.30
C THR A 14 -8.94 4.75 -17.88
N GLU A 15 -9.65 5.63 -17.16
CA GLU A 15 -9.19 6.94 -16.70
C GLU A 15 -9.50 7.09 -15.21
N PRO A 16 -8.79 6.35 -14.34
CA PRO A 16 -9.01 6.47 -12.90
C PRO A 16 -8.52 7.84 -12.39
N GLU A 17 -9.25 8.42 -11.43
CA GLU A 17 -8.77 9.60 -10.69
C GLU A 17 -7.68 9.22 -9.68
N TYR A 18 -7.72 7.99 -9.16
CA TYR A 18 -6.78 7.48 -8.15
C TYR A 18 -6.30 6.07 -8.50
N VAL A 19 -5.00 5.82 -8.31
CA VAL A 19 -4.40 4.49 -8.40
C VAL A 19 -3.66 4.19 -7.12
N ILE A 20 -4.13 3.21 -6.35
CA ILE A 20 -3.51 2.77 -5.10
C ILE A 20 -2.62 1.55 -5.37
N LEU A 21 -1.30 1.70 -5.22
CA LEU A 21 -0.34 0.61 -5.36
C LEU A 21 -0.01 0.00 -3.98
N SER A 22 -0.80 -0.96 -3.53
CA SER A 22 -0.53 -1.71 -2.28
C SER A 22 0.50 -2.82 -2.51
N ILE A 23 1.79 -2.50 -2.37
CA ILE A 23 2.91 -3.37 -2.74
C ILE A 23 4.02 -3.38 -1.67
N GLY A 24 5.00 -4.28 -1.82
CA GLY A 24 6.26 -4.27 -1.05
C GLY A 24 6.35 -5.29 0.10
N ILE A 25 5.24 -5.75 0.68
CA ILE A 25 5.27 -6.75 1.78
C ILE A 25 5.84 -8.11 1.33
N ASN A 26 5.73 -8.43 0.04
CA ASN A 26 6.32 -9.66 -0.51
C ASN A 26 7.85 -9.56 -0.68
N ASP A 27 8.40 -8.34 -0.72
CA ASP A 27 9.84 -8.06 -0.77
C ASP A 27 10.46 -7.85 0.61
N ARG A 28 9.76 -8.23 1.69
CA ARG A 28 10.15 -7.96 3.09
C ARG A 28 11.53 -8.52 3.49
N GLU A 29 11.99 -9.58 2.82
CA GLU A 29 13.30 -10.20 3.05
C GLU A 29 14.39 -9.60 2.16
N ASN A 30 14.02 -8.80 1.16
CA ASN A 30 14.96 -8.19 0.25
C ASN A 30 15.58 -6.92 0.86
N ASN A 31 16.78 -6.56 0.40
CA ASN A 31 17.42 -5.32 0.80
C ASN A 31 16.65 -4.12 0.23
N PRO A 32 16.04 -3.25 1.07
CA PRO A 32 15.18 -2.18 0.57
C PRO A 32 15.90 -1.21 -0.37
N VAL A 33 17.15 -0.87 -0.04
CA VAL A 33 17.95 0.15 -0.74
C VAL A 33 18.34 -0.32 -2.14
N SER A 34 18.81 -1.56 -2.27
CA SER A 34 19.31 -2.07 -3.56
C SER A 34 18.24 -2.71 -4.44
N THR A 35 17.05 -3.05 -3.90
CA THR A 35 16.03 -3.80 -4.64
C THR A 35 14.64 -3.17 -4.58
N SER A 36 13.97 -3.20 -3.42
CA SER A 36 12.55 -2.85 -3.30
C SER A 36 12.28 -1.38 -3.66
N ILE A 37 13.08 -0.44 -3.15
CA ILE A 37 12.89 1.00 -3.42
C ILE A 37 13.11 1.34 -4.90
N PRO A 38 14.20 0.90 -5.56
CA PRO A 38 14.35 1.07 -7.01
C PRO A 38 13.18 0.50 -7.83
N ASN A 39 12.66 -0.67 -7.46
CA ASN A 39 11.55 -1.31 -8.17
C ASN A 39 10.24 -0.54 -7.99
N ILE A 40 9.94 -0.11 -6.76
CA ILE A 40 8.74 0.70 -6.46
C ILE A 40 8.82 2.05 -7.18
N ARG A 41 9.99 2.69 -7.24
CA ARG A 41 10.16 3.95 -8.01
C ARG A 41 9.88 3.74 -9.49
N LYS A 42 10.39 2.65 -10.09
CA LYS A 42 10.09 2.31 -11.49
C LYS A 42 8.60 2.06 -11.71
N MET A 43 7.95 1.37 -10.77
CA MET A 43 6.53 1.07 -10.84
C MET A 43 5.68 2.35 -10.73
N ALA A 44 5.99 3.23 -9.80
CA ALA A 44 5.33 4.53 -9.65
C ALA A 44 5.48 5.39 -10.91
N ALA A 45 6.70 5.49 -11.47
CA ALA A 45 6.95 6.19 -12.71
C ALA A 45 6.14 5.60 -13.88
N LYS A 46 6.04 4.27 -13.96
CA LYS A 46 5.24 3.61 -14.99
C LYS A 46 3.73 3.83 -14.79
N ALA A 47 3.26 3.84 -13.54
CA ALA A 47 1.87 4.15 -13.21
C ALA A 47 1.52 5.58 -13.62
N ASN A 48 2.37 6.57 -13.30
CA ASN A 48 2.21 7.95 -13.74
C ASN A 48 2.18 8.09 -15.28
N GLN A 49 3.00 7.34 -16.01
CA GLN A 49 2.95 7.33 -17.48
C GLN A 49 1.68 6.69 -18.04
N THR A 50 1.14 5.69 -17.35
CA THR A 50 -0.02 4.92 -17.80
C THR A 50 -1.32 5.66 -17.47
N PHE A 51 -1.36 6.34 -16.32
CA PHE A 51 -2.51 7.08 -15.82
C PHE A 51 -2.09 8.53 -15.51
N PRO A 52 -1.82 9.34 -16.54
CA PRO A 52 -1.19 10.67 -16.38
C PRO A 52 -2.06 11.69 -15.65
N GLN A 53 -3.37 11.44 -15.52
CA GLN A 53 -4.30 12.29 -14.79
C GLN A 53 -4.64 11.76 -13.39
N ALA A 54 -4.15 10.56 -13.04
CA ALA A 54 -4.47 9.92 -11.77
C ALA A 54 -3.49 10.34 -10.68
N ILE A 55 -4.00 10.44 -9.45
CA ILE A 55 -3.15 10.48 -8.25
C ILE A 55 -2.63 9.07 -7.97
N ILE A 56 -1.32 8.89 -8.07
CA ILE A 56 -0.67 7.63 -7.71
C ILE A 56 -0.40 7.63 -6.21
N ALA A 57 -1.08 6.74 -5.48
CA ALA A 57 -0.95 6.61 -4.04
C ALA A 57 -0.29 5.28 -3.64
N ILE A 58 0.58 5.32 -2.64
CA ILE A 58 1.22 4.11 -2.06
C ILE A 58 0.99 4.12 -0.55
N PRO A 59 0.25 3.16 0.01
CA PRO A 59 0.11 3.03 1.45
C PRO A 59 1.39 2.47 2.08
N GLN A 60 1.75 3.02 3.24
CA GLN A 60 2.75 2.41 4.10
C GLN A 60 2.27 1.04 4.57
N ILE A 61 3.21 0.12 4.72
CA ILE A 61 2.97 -1.25 5.15
C ILE A 61 2.83 -1.27 6.67
N ASN A 62 1.70 -1.73 7.17
CA ASN A 62 1.54 -2.11 8.58
C ASN A 62 2.42 -3.33 8.90
N ILE A 63 3.18 -3.26 10.00
CA ILE A 63 4.19 -4.27 10.38
C ILE A 63 3.66 -5.06 11.59
N ALA A 64 3.50 -6.37 11.46
CA ALA A 64 3.07 -7.22 12.56
C ALA A 64 4.18 -7.43 13.60
N ASP A 65 3.78 -7.53 14.88
CA ASP A 65 4.71 -7.61 16.00
C ASP A 65 5.50 -8.92 16.09
N HIS A 66 5.01 -10.01 15.51
CA HIS A 66 5.70 -11.30 15.57
C HIS A 66 6.71 -11.50 14.43
N LEU A 67 6.84 -10.55 13.50
CA LEU A 67 7.85 -10.62 12.44
C LEU A 67 9.26 -10.52 13.02
N SER A 68 10.23 -11.17 12.35
CA SER A 68 11.63 -11.08 12.76
C SER A 68 12.15 -9.64 12.70
N ASN A 69 13.08 -9.29 13.58
CA ASN A 69 13.66 -7.93 13.62
C ASN A 69 14.28 -7.52 12.28
N HIS A 70 14.87 -8.48 11.54
CA HIS A 70 15.39 -8.23 10.20
C HIS A 70 14.29 -7.76 9.23
N ILE A 71 13.17 -8.49 9.17
CA ILE A 71 12.01 -8.15 8.35
C ILE A 71 11.43 -6.80 8.77
N LYS A 72 11.24 -6.57 10.07
CA LYS A 72 10.72 -5.29 10.59
C LYS A 72 11.60 -4.12 10.17
N ASN A 73 12.93 -4.27 10.26
CA ASN A 73 13.88 -3.24 9.87
C ASN A 73 13.81 -2.95 8.37
N ASN A 74 13.71 -3.98 7.52
CA ASN A 74 13.57 -3.81 6.07
C ASN A 74 12.28 -3.06 5.73
N LEU A 75 11.15 -3.47 6.31
CA LEU A 75 9.85 -2.84 6.09
C LEU A 75 9.80 -1.40 6.61
N LYS A 76 10.43 -1.12 7.76
CA LYS A 76 10.55 0.25 8.28
C LYS A 76 11.35 1.13 7.32
N GLN A 77 12.52 0.67 6.86
CA GLN A 77 13.32 1.42 5.89
C GLN A 77 12.57 1.66 4.59
N LEU A 78 11.78 0.67 4.14
CA LEU A 78 10.93 0.82 2.97
C LEU A 78 9.89 1.92 3.18
N ASN A 79 9.11 1.87 4.27
CA ASN A 79 8.11 2.89 4.62
C ASN A 79 8.74 4.30 4.72
N ASP A 80 9.87 4.43 5.42
CA ASP A 80 10.60 5.69 5.57
C ASP A 80 11.07 6.27 4.22
N SER A 81 11.25 5.41 3.21
CA SER A 81 11.72 5.81 1.88
C SER A 81 10.60 6.18 0.92
N LEU A 82 9.34 5.78 1.19
CA LEU A 82 8.21 6.09 0.30
C LEU A 82 8.02 7.59 0.11
N HIS A 83 8.14 8.39 1.18
CA HIS A 83 8.04 9.85 1.12
C HIS A 83 9.11 10.53 0.24
N LYS A 84 10.16 9.80 -0.15
CA LYS A 84 11.26 10.31 -0.99
C LYS A 84 11.07 9.95 -2.46
N ILE A 85 10.00 9.23 -2.80
CA ILE A 85 9.66 8.91 -4.20
C ILE A 85 8.88 10.11 -4.76
N PRO A 86 9.33 10.70 -5.88
CA PRO A 86 8.62 11.82 -6.49
C PRO A 86 7.28 11.37 -7.06
N ASP A 87 6.34 12.32 -7.17
CA ASP A 87 5.07 12.16 -7.87
C ASP A 87 4.21 11.00 -7.35
N ILE A 88 4.28 10.73 -6.04
CA ILE A 88 3.36 9.83 -5.35
C ILE A 88 2.78 10.48 -4.09
N THR A 89 1.56 10.11 -3.75
CA THR A 89 0.94 10.36 -2.45
C THR A 89 1.22 9.17 -1.54
N THR A 90 1.82 9.41 -0.37
CA THR A 90 2.02 8.33 0.62
C THR A 90 0.86 8.34 1.62
N ILE A 91 0.18 7.19 1.79
CA ILE A 91 -0.86 7.03 2.80
C ILE A 91 -0.21 6.45 4.07
N PRO A 92 -0.40 7.05 5.27
CA PRO A 92 0.19 6.54 6.49
C PRO A 92 -0.35 5.15 6.85
N HIS A 93 0.41 4.38 7.61
CA HIS A 93 -0.04 3.08 8.10
C HIS A 93 -1.24 3.23 9.04
N LEU A 94 -2.07 2.19 9.11
CA LEU A 94 -3.20 2.14 10.04
C LEU A 94 -2.69 2.11 11.50
N ASP A 95 -3.47 2.62 12.45
CA ASP A 95 -3.20 2.46 13.88
C ASP A 95 -2.91 0.98 14.20
N PRO A 96 -1.77 0.66 14.85
CA PRO A 96 -1.42 -0.71 15.22
C PRO A 96 -2.53 -1.44 16.01
N ASN A 97 -3.31 -0.74 16.83
CA ASN A 97 -4.42 -1.32 17.60
C ASN A 97 -5.61 -1.73 16.72
N SER A 98 -5.65 -1.26 15.47
CA SER A 98 -6.67 -1.62 14.48
C SER A 98 -6.13 -2.59 13.41
N PHE A 99 -4.86 -3.00 13.52
CA PHE A 99 -4.20 -3.88 12.58
C PHE A 99 -4.03 -5.29 13.14
N GLU A 100 -4.68 -6.25 12.50
CA GLU A 100 -4.63 -7.66 12.86
C GLU A 100 -4.34 -8.49 11.62
N THR A 101 -3.49 -9.50 11.79
CA THR A 101 -3.16 -10.46 10.76
C THR A 101 -3.81 -11.80 11.06
N ALA A 102 -3.99 -12.60 10.02
CA ALA A 102 -4.35 -14.00 10.12
C ALA A 102 -3.13 -14.82 10.61
N CYS A 103 -3.20 -16.14 10.49
CA CYS A 103 -2.26 -17.09 11.07
C CYS A 103 -0.78 -16.99 10.67
N ASN A 104 -0.40 -16.10 9.74
CA ASN A 104 0.96 -16.03 9.20
C ASN A 104 1.59 -14.64 9.27
N ASP A 105 1.06 -13.73 10.08
CA ASP A 105 1.60 -12.38 10.33
C ASP A 105 1.74 -11.48 9.08
N ILE A 106 1.21 -11.92 7.93
CA ILE A 106 1.32 -11.22 6.64
C ILE A 106 -0.06 -10.95 6.06
N HIS A 107 -0.94 -11.95 6.03
CA HIS A 107 -2.26 -11.82 5.44
C HIS A 107 -3.20 -11.16 6.43
N TRP A 108 -3.97 -10.17 5.97
CA TRP A 108 -4.90 -9.45 6.82
C TRP A 108 -6.11 -10.32 7.21
N THR A 109 -6.65 -10.07 8.39
CA THR A 109 -8.03 -10.52 8.67
C THR A 109 -9.01 -9.76 7.76
N GLN A 110 -10.21 -10.31 7.56
CA GLN A 110 -11.26 -9.60 6.82
C GLN A 110 -11.58 -8.23 7.45
N ARG A 111 -11.57 -8.16 8.79
CA ARG A 111 -11.77 -6.90 9.52
C ARG A 111 -10.69 -5.88 9.14
N THR A 112 -9.42 -6.26 9.25
CA THR A 112 -8.30 -5.36 8.92
C THR A 112 -8.29 -4.95 7.46
N ALA A 113 -8.64 -5.83 6.52
CA ALA A 113 -8.76 -5.48 5.11
C ALA A 113 -9.83 -4.38 4.88
N ASN A 114 -11.01 -4.50 5.50
CA ASN A 114 -12.05 -3.48 5.39
C ASN A 114 -11.63 -2.16 6.05
N THR A 115 -10.98 -2.23 7.22
CA THR A 115 -10.48 -1.04 7.92
C THR A 115 -9.40 -0.32 7.12
N LEU A 116 -8.45 -1.05 6.53
CA LEU A 116 -7.41 -0.48 5.67
C LEU A 116 -8.00 0.21 4.45
N LEU A 117 -8.96 -0.42 3.77
CA LEU A 117 -9.60 0.20 2.62
C LEU A 117 -10.31 1.51 3.01
N ALA A 118 -11.10 1.51 4.10
CA ALA A 118 -11.76 2.71 4.59
C ALA A 118 -10.75 3.81 5.01
N HIS A 119 -9.65 3.42 5.64
CA HIS A 119 -8.54 4.30 6.01
C HIS A 119 -7.90 4.94 4.78
N TRP A 120 -7.61 4.15 3.74
CA TRP A 120 -7.04 4.67 2.49
C TRP A 120 -7.99 5.65 1.80
N LEU A 121 -9.27 5.29 1.68
CA LEU A 121 -10.27 6.14 1.04
C LEU A 121 -10.45 7.48 1.79
N THR A 122 -10.42 7.46 3.13
CA THR A 122 -10.47 8.69 3.95
C THR A 122 -9.31 9.64 3.65
N HIS A 123 -8.12 9.11 3.33
CA HIS A 123 -6.94 9.94 3.01
C HIS A 123 -6.94 10.48 1.57
N LEU A 124 -7.74 9.89 0.68
CA LEU A 124 -7.78 10.26 -0.74
C LEU A 124 -8.98 11.14 -1.10
N ASN A 125 -10.09 11.01 -0.39
CA ASN A 125 -11.34 11.72 -0.64
C ASN A 125 -11.52 12.99 0.21
N CYS A 126 -10.43 13.64 0.61
CA CYS A 126 -10.44 14.86 1.42
C CYS A 126 -11.11 16.04 0.71
#